data_AF-A0A367IPU8-F1
#
_entry.id   AF-A0A367IPU8-F1
#
_cell.length_a   1.000
_cell.length_b   1.000
_cell.length_c   1.000
_cell.angle_alpha   90.00
_cell.angle_beta   90.00
_cell.angle_gamma   90.00
#
_symmetry.space_group_name_H-M   'P 1'
#
loop_
_entity.id
_entity.type
_entity.pdbx_description
1 polymer ?
#
loop_
_entity_poly.entity_id
_entity_poly.type
_entity_poly.pdbx_seq_one_letter_code
_entity_poly.pdbx_strand_id
1 'polypeptide(L)'
;DHHEQRRKRVKAVLSEKNANYLNYRTRDIVKLHKNYFNKCSEYVSLQQQVLISSHDEKSSSNEQLLPPSVARVSSDEPLVLGRVSSESARTTATESLSSSPHNKKNGMSGFITQMRSQLANAAAAGDPSRLTARLAKLKKEVHDADQEYRQGIRTLESLRRFQVETAAHAIRHVEAVLLDKSDAIRAAILTISKQEQEALANESSLTKDTLDMLDQMDGKKDLERFMIEYEKLGFVKPKPVCYENYYYGRCKELLFGSRLNDYAKEHNRTVPLIVTKCIERVELLGGLEKEGIYRVSGRQSNIDLLKSEFEKDEELVELVDSKYDVFTIASVLKLYLRELKDPLFDFPMNDRVTYSKLENYNDRKSILEKSISNLSQAERDTLKTLITHLAK
;
A
#
# COMPACT_ATOMS: atom_id res chain seq x y z
N ASP A 1 -2.08 19.17 -27.65
CA ASP A 1 -2.43 20.40 -28.40
C ASP A 1 -2.93 20.21 -29.82
N HIS A 2 -2.30 19.40 -30.67
CA HIS A 2 -2.72 19.24 -32.07
C HIS A 2 -4.16 18.69 -32.25
N HIS A 3 -4.53 17.62 -31.52
CA HIS A 3 -5.89 17.06 -31.57
C HIS A 3 -6.98 18.03 -31.07
N GLU A 4 -6.63 18.86 -30.09
CA GLU A 4 -7.53 19.88 -29.53
C GLU A 4 -7.85 20.96 -30.57
N GLN A 5 -6.81 21.46 -31.25
CA GLN A 5 -6.96 22.44 -32.33
C GLN A 5 -7.79 21.86 -33.49
N ARG A 6 -7.54 20.61 -33.87
CA ARG A 6 -8.29 19.94 -34.95
C ARG A 6 -9.76 19.74 -34.59
N ARG A 7 -10.09 19.36 -33.35
CA ARG A 7 -11.48 19.29 -32.86
C ARG A 7 -12.20 20.64 -32.98
N LYS A 8 -11.53 21.72 -32.56
CA LYS A 8 -12.10 23.08 -32.63
C LYS A 8 -12.43 23.46 -34.09
N ARG A 9 -11.54 23.16 -35.03
CA ARG A 9 -11.80 23.41 -36.47
C ARG A 9 -13.00 22.63 -37.00
N VAL A 10 -13.06 21.31 -36.76
CA VAL A 10 -14.17 20.47 -37.23
C VAL A 10 -15.51 20.93 -36.64
N LYS A 11 -15.55 21.28 -35.36
CA LYS A 11 -16.74 21.81 -34.70
C LYS A 11 -17.18 23.14 -35.30
N ALA A 12 -16.25 24.05 -35.58
CA ALA A 12 -16.53 25.35 -36.18
C ALA A 12 -17.14 25.20 -37.59
N VAL A 13 -16.53 24.37 -38.45
CA VAL A 13 -17.02 24.12 -39.81
C VAL A 13 -18.42 23.50 -39.80
N LEU A 14 -18.66 22.50 -38.94
CA LEU A 14 -19.99 21.89 -38.82
C LEU A 14 -21.05 22.90 -38.34
N SER A 15 -20.70 23.73 -37.36
CA SER A 15 -21.59 24.78 -36.86
C SER A 15 -21.95 25.80 -37.93
N GLU A 16 -20.97 26.22 -38.74
CA GLU A 16 -21.17 27.17 -39.84
C GLU A 16 -22.13 26.59 -40.90
N LYS A 17 -21.88 25.36 -41.37
CA LYS A 17 -22.74 24.73 -42.40
C LYS A 17 -24.15 24.46 -41.89
N ASN A 18 -24.31 24.06 -40.63
CA ASN A 18 -25.61 23.92 -39.98
C ASN A 18 -26.36 25.26 -39.90
N ALA A 19 -25.68 26.33 -39.51
CA ALA A 19 -26.28 27.66 -39.41
C ALA A 19 -26.72 28.18 -40.79
N ASN A 20 -25.88 28.01 -41.82
CA ASN A 20 -26.20 28.43 -43.18
C ASN A 20 -27.46 27.74 -43.72
N TYR A 21 -27.56 26.41 -43.57
CA TYR A 21 -28.75 25.66 -43.97
C TYR A 21 -30.00 26.11 -43.19
N LEU A 22 -29.91 26.22 -41.86
CA LEU A 22 -31.05 26.56 -41.01
C LEU A 22 -31.56 27.98 -41.31
N ASN A 23 -30.65 28.94 -41.46
CA ASN A 23 -30.99 30.33 -41.77
C ASN A 23 -31.69 30.42 -43.14
N TYR A 24 -31.15 29.76 -44.17
CA TYR A 24 -31.72 29.80 -45.51
C TYR A 24 -33.09 29.11 -45.58
N ARG A 25 -33.24 27.96 -44.90
CA ARG A 25 -34.50 27.22 -44.81
C ARG A 25 -35.61 28.01 -44.12
N THR A 26 -35.30 28.64 -42.99
CA THR A 26 -36.30 29.28 -42.13
C THR A 26 -36.63 30.71 -42.55
N ARG A 27 -35.68 31.41 -43.18
CA ARG A 27 -35.87 32.82 -43.57
C ARG A 27 -36.10 32.97 -45.07
N ASP A 28 -35.14 32.54 -45.88
CA ASP A 28 -35.10 32.92 -47.30
C ASP A 28 -36.09 32.11 -48.14
N ILE A 29 -36.16 30.79 -47.92
CA ILE A 29 -37.14 29.93 -48.60
C ILE A 29 -38.57 30.28 -48.24
N VAL A 30 -38.84 30.61 -46.98
CA VAL A 30 -40.18 31.03 -46.53
C VAL A 30 -40.60 32.34 -47.23
N LYS A 31 -39.67 33.29 -47.38
CA LYS A 31 -39.92 34.55 -48.12
C LYS A 31 -40.19 34.30 -49.59
N LEU A 32 -39.36 33.49 -50.27
CA LEU A 32 -39.50 33.18 -51.70
C LEU A 32 -40.82 32.44 -51.97
N HIS A 33 -41.15 31.44 -51.14
CA HIS A 33 -42.41 30.72 -51.21
C HIS A 33 -43.60 31.67 -51.04
N LYS A 34 -43.59 32.50 -50.00
CA LYS A 34 -44.67 33.48 -49.75
C LYS A 34 -44.81 34.46 -50.92
N ASN A 35 -43.71 34.97 -51.47
CA ASN A 35 -43.73 35.88 -52.61
C ASN A 35 -44.39 35.23 -53.85
N TYR A 36 -43.95 34.02 -54.20
CA TYR A 36 -44.51 33.27 -55.33
C TYR A 36 -46.01 32.99 -55.16
N PHE A 37 -46.42 32.45 -54.01
CA PHE A 37 -47.83 32.14 -53.74
C PHE A 37 -48.72 33.39 -53.73
N ASN A 38 -48.23 34.50 -53.17
CA ASN A 38 -48.95 35.77 -53.21
C ASN A 38 -49.13 36.26 -54.66
N LYS A 39 -48.09 36.21 -55.49
CA LYS A 39 -48.15 36.59 -56.91
C LYS A 39 -49.10 35.70 -57.71
N CYS A 40 -49.11 34.39 -57.45
CA CYS A 40 -50.07 33.47 -58.03
C CYS A 40 -51.51 33.81 -57.62
N SER A 41 -51.75 34.09 -56.34
CA SER A 41 -53.08 34.48 -55.84
C SER A 41 -53.56 35.80 -56.46
N GLU A 42 -52.68 36.79 -56.59
CA GLU A 42 -52.95 38.06 -57.27
C GLU A 42 -53.30 37.83 -58.76
N TYR A 43 -52.56 36.95 -59.44
CA TYR A 43 -52.80 36.60 -60.85
C TYR A 43 -54.15 35.94 -61.06
N VAL A 44 -54.50 34.93 -60.25
CA VAL A 44 -55.80 34.24 -60.33
C VAL A 44 -56.95 35.21 -60.06
N SER A 45 -56.80 36.10 -59.06
CA SER A 45 -57.81 37.10 -58.73
C SER A 45 -58.04 38.09 -59.89
N LEU A 46 -56.96 38.56 -60.52
CA LEU A 46 -57.05 39.48 -61.67
C LEU A 46 -57.57 38.77 -62.93
N GLN A 47 -57.21 37.52 -63.15
CA GLN A 47 -57.71 36.69 -64.24
C GLN A 47 -59.23 36.50 -64.14
N GLN A 48 -59.74 36.23 -62.93
CA GLN A 48 -61.17 36.11 -62.69
C GLN A 48 -61.91 37.43 -62.95
N GLN A 49 -61.34 38.58 -62.57
CA GLN A 49 -61.91 39.90 -62.86
C GLN A 49 -61.98 40.18 -64.37
N VAL A 50 -60.95 39.85 -65.14
CA VAL A 50 -60.94 40.01 -66.62
C VAL A 50 -61.98 39.11 -67.29
N LEU A 51 -62.16 37.87 -66.81
CA LEU A 51 -63.21 36.96 -67.28
C LEU A 51 -64.62 37.49 -67.03
N ILE A 52 -64.85 38.10 -65.87
CA ILE A 52 -66.15 38.72 -65.53
C ILE A 52 -66.41 39.94 -66.42
N SER A 53 -65.42 40.83 -66.59
CA SER A 53 -65.55 42.04 -67.43
C SER A 53 -65.68 41.76 -68.94
N SER A 54 -65.29 40.57 -69.41
CA SER A 54 -65.47 40.16 -70.82
C SER A 54 -66.79 39.42 -71.08
N HIS A 55 -67.46 38.92 -70.04
CA HIS A 55 -68.76 38.28 -70.13
C HIS A 55 -69.95 39.28 -70.12
N ASP A 56 -69.74 40.52 -69.64
CA ASP A 56 -70.74 41.60 -69.71
C ASP A 56 -70.99 42.12 -71.14
N GLU A 57 -70.15 41.79 -72.13
CA GLU A 57 -70.35 42.19 -73.54
C GLU A 57 -71.01 41.11 -74.42
N LYS A 58 -71.24 39.88 -73.93
CA LYS A 58 -71.87 38.81 -74.71
C LYS A 58 -72.76 37.92 -73.85
N SER A 59 -73.99 38.38 -73.60
CA SER A 59 -75.10 37.49 -73.20
C SER A 59 -76.45 37.95 -73.75
N SER A 60 -76.74 37.55 -74.99
CA SER A 60 -78.09 37.21 -75.44
C SER A 60 -78.01 36.05 -76.45
N SER A 61 -78.97 35.12 -76.32
CA SER A 61 -79.26 33.87 -77.07
C SER A 61 -78.45 32.57 -76.77
N ASN A 62 -79.05 31.77 -75.88
CA ASN A 62 -79.51 30.37 -75.99
C ASN A 62 -78.64 29.16 -76.41
N GLU A 63 -78.91 28.10 -75.63
CA GLU A 63 -79.00 26.65 -75.92
C GLU A 63 -77.82 25.68 -75.66
N GLN A 64 -78.02 24.90 -74.58
CA GLN A 64 -77.89 23.43 -74.41
C GLN A 64 -76.72 22.66 -75.05
N LEU A 65 -75.95 21.94 -74.20
CA LEU A 65 -75.76 20.47 -74.21
C LEU A 65 -74.78 20.01 -73.10
N LEU A 66 -75.12 18.93 -72.39
CA LEU A 66 -74.32 18.16 -71.41
C LEU A 66 -73.48 17.04 -72.14
N PRO A 67 -72.77 16.13 -71.43
CA PRO A 67 -71.37 16.13 -70.93
C PRO A 67 -70.53 15.00 -71.63
N PRO A 68 -69.29 14.59 -71.22
CA PRO A 68 -69.01 13.67 -70.08
C PRO A 68 -67.66 13.93 -69.32
N SER A 69 -67.48 13.57 -68.03
CA SER A 69 -66.85 12.33 -67.47
C SER A 69 -65.39 12.11 -67.93
N VAL A 70 -64.34 11.73 -67.19
CA VAL A 70 -64.05 10.77 -66.10
C VAL A 70 -62.60 11.16 -65.63
N ALA A 71 -62.16 11.10 -64.37
CA ALA A 71 -61.50 9.91 -63.84
C ALA A 71 -61.08 10.05 -62.38
N ARG A 72 -61.23 8.91 -61.72
CA ARG A 72 -61.10 8.55 -60.32
C ARG A 72 -60.07 7.41 -60.30
N VAL A 73 -59.02 7.50 -59.49
CA VAL A 73 -58.17 6.36 -59.04
C VAL A 73 -57.59 6.80 -57.69
N SER A 74 -58.19 6.43 -56.54
CA SER A 74 -57.98 5.17 -55.76
C SER A 74 -56.50 4.99 -55.37
N SER A 75 -56.11 5.34 -54.13
CA SER A 75 -56.02 4.43 -52.97
C SER A 75 -55.22 3.17 -53.25
N ASP A 76 -54.07 3.01 -52.59
CA ASP A 76 -53.70 1.79 -51.87
C ASP A 76 -52.44 2.01 -50.99
N GLU A 77 -52.62 1.70 -49.71
CA GLU A 77 -51.64 1.19 -48.73
C GLU A 77 -52.11 -0.27 -48.41
N PRO A 78 -51.44 -1.17 -47.64
CA PRO A 78 -50.30 -0.96 -46.72
C PRO A 78 -49.28 -2.15 -46.64
N LEU A 79 -48.34 -2.06 -45.68
CA LEU A 79 -47.83 -3.10 -44.73
C LEU A 79 -46.28 -3.05 -44.56
N VAL A 80 -45.74 -2.50 -43.45
CA VAL A 80 -45.50 -3.04 -42.08
C VAL A 80 -44.19 -3.82 -41.90
N LEU A 81 -43.29 -3.26 -41.06
CA LEU A 81 -42.37 -3.88 -40.06
C LEU A 81 -41.31 -2.83 -39.70
N GLY A 82 -40.97 -2.47 -38.46
CA GLY A 82 -41.42 -2.84 -37.12
C GLY A 82 -40.36 -2.34 -36.12
N ARG A 83 -40.82 -1.82 -34.95
CA ARG A 83 -40.12 -1.67 -33.65
C ARG A 83 -38.92 -0.68 -33.59
N VAL A 84 -38.68 0.08 -32.51
CA VAL A 84 -38.98 -0.04 -31.07
C VAL A 84 -39.10 1.33 -30.38
N SER A 85 -39.92 1.33 -29.32
CA SER A 85 -40.22 2.28 -28.24
C SER A 85 -39.17 3.32 -27.78
N SER A 86 -39.68 4.45 -27.29
CA SER A 86 -39.09 5.18 -26.15
C SER A 86 -40.19 5.75 -25.24
N GLU A 87 -39.89 5.70 -23.95
CA GLU A 87 -40.75 5.99 -22.80
C GLU A 87 -41.01 7.47 -22.52
N SER A 88 -42.20 7.69 -21.94
CA SER A 88 -42.61 8.71 -20.97
C SER A 88 -41.61 9.78 -20.50
N ALA A 89 -42.02 11.04 -20.63
CA ALA A 89 -41.60 12.12 -19.75
C ALA A 89 -42.79 12.58 -18.89
N ARG A 90 -42.64 12.44 -17.56
CA ARG A 90 -43.48 13.07 -16.55
C ARG A 90 -43.02 14.51 -16.29
N THR A 91 -44.03 15.31 -16.01
CA THR A 91 -44.07 16.73 -15.65
C THR A 91 -43.79 16.99 -14.17
N THR A 92 -43.11 18.11 -13.88
CA THR A 92 -43.28 18.98 -12.69
C THR A 92 -42.82 20.38 -13.14
N ALA A 93 -43.69 21.35 -13.44
CA ALA A 93 -44.48 22.20 -12.53
C ALA A 93 -43.61 23.14 -11.66
N THR A 94 -43.59 24.42 -12.05
CA THR A 94 -43.49 25.59 -11.16
C THR A 94 -44.27 26.76 -11.77
N GLU A 95 -45.42 27.08 -11.20
CA GLU A 95 -46.12 28.37 -11.34
C GLU A 95 -45.46 29.38 -10.38
N SER A 96 -45.33 30.68 -10.69
CA SER A 96 -46.32 31.74 -10.43
C SER A 96 -45.51 33.04 -10.17
N LEU A 97 -45.92 34.31 -10.29
CA LEU A 97 -47.19 34.99 -10.52
C LEU A 97 -46.89 36.47 -10.90
N SER A 98 -47.70 37.03 -11.82
CA SER A 98 -48.21 38.42 -11.94
C SER A 98 -47.35 39.67 -11.70
N SER A 99 -47.39 40.60 -12.68
CA SER A 99 -48.26 41.80 -12.61
C SER A 99 -48.17 42.67 -13.89
N SER A 100 -49.33 43.01 -14.46
CA SER A 100 -49.54 44.07 -15.47
C SER A 100 -49.83 45.41 -14.76
N PRO A 101 -49.80 46.58 -15.43
CA PRO A 101 -50.99 46.97 -16.20
C PRO A 101 -50.75 47.77 -17.50
N HIS A 102 -51.80 47.74 -18.32
CA HIS A 102 -52.10 48.47 -19.55
C HIS A 102 -51.67 49.96 -19.61
N ASN A 103 -51.28 50.42 -20.81
CA ASN A 103 -52.09 51.44 -21.51
C ASN A 103 -51.96 51.43 -23.04
N LYS A 104 -53.10 51.70 -23.68
CA LYS A 104 -53.40 51.77 -25.11
C LYS A 104 -52.86 53.05 -25.78
N LYS A 105 -52.85 53.02 -27.13
CA LYS A 105 -52.80 54.11 -28.16
C LYS A 105 -51.53 53.99 -29.01
N ASN A 106 -51.51 54.00 -30.34
CA ASN A 106 -52.41 54.42 -31.42
C ASN A 106 -52.17 53.42 -32.58
N GLY A 107 -53.08 53.11 -33.50
CA GLY A 107 -54.10 53.93 -34.13
C GLY A 107 -54.01 53.63 -35.63
N MET A 108 -55.08 53.03 -36.16
CA MET A 108 -55.48 52.98 -37.58
C MET A 108 -54.53 53.69 -38.58
N SER A 109 -53.64 52.96 -39.24
CA SER A 109 -52.93 53.51 -40.43
C SER A 109 -52.69 52.51 -41.57
N GLY A 110 -52.94 51.21 -41.38
CA GLY A 110 -52.78 50.20 -42.44
C GLY A 110 -54.06 49.85 -43.19
N PHE A 111 -55.22 49.88 -42.51
CA PHE A 111 -56.47 49.31 -43.05
C PHE A 111 -57.27 50.30 -43.91
N ILE A 112 -57.14 51.62 -43.66
CA ILE A 112 -57.79 52.67 -44.46
C ILE A 112 -57.01 52.99 -45.74
N THR A 113 -55.69 52.72 -45.77
CA THR A 113 -54.86 52.87 -46.96
C THR A 113 -55.08 51.74 -47.97
N GLN A 114 -55.43 50.53 -47.49
CA GLN A 114 -55.75 49.37 -48.32
C GLN A 114 -57.19 49.42 -48.87
N MET A 115 -58.14 50.04 -48.15
CA MET A 115 -59.49 50.32 -48.68
C MET A 115 -59.53 51.54 -49.63
N ARG A 116 -58.64 52.53 -49.48
CA ARG A 116 -58.53 53.65 -50.44
C ARG A 116 -57.79 53.28 -51.74
N SER A 117 -56.92 52.27 -51.76
CA SER A 117 -56.31 51.79 -53.02
C SER A 117 -57.18 50.77 -53.77
N GLN A 118 -58.14 50.13 -53.10
CA GLN A 118 -59.12 49.25 -53.73
C GLN A 118 -60.35 49.99 -54.28
N LEU A 119 -60.75 51.13 -53.71
CA LEU A 119 -61.79 52.00 -54.28
C LEU A 119 -61.29 53.01 -55.33
N ALA A 120 -59.98 53.34 -55.34
CA ALA A 120 -59.38 54.14 -56.43
C ALA A 120 -59.08 53.32 -57.70
N ASN A 121 -59.13 51.98 -57.64
CA ASN A 121 -59.05 51.10 -58.81
C ASN A 121 -60.41 50.60 -59.31
N ALA A 122 -61.50 50.80 -58.55
CA ALA A 122 -62.86 50.47 -58.97
C ALA A 122 -63.52 51.56 -59.84
N ALA A 123 -62.98 52.78 -59.85
CA ALA A 123 -63.44 53.89 -60.70
C ALA A 123 -62.67 54.00 -62.05
N ALA A 124 -61.88 52.97 -62.39
CA ALA A 124 -61.21 52.82 -63.69
C ALA A 124 -61.68 51.54 -64.42
N ALA A 125 -62.93 51.14 -64.19
CA ALA A 125 -63.65 50.26 -65.10
C ALA A 125 -63.90 51.04 -66.39
N GLY A 126 -63.10 50.78 -67.42
CA GLY A 126 -63.32 51.45 -68.70
C GLY A 126 -62.29 51.21 -69.79
N ASP A 127 -61.34 50.27 -69.64
CA ASP A 127 -60.51 49.90 -70.77
C ASP A 127 -60.01 48.43 -70.69
N PRO A 128 -60.64 47.49 -71.42
CA PRO A 128 -60.24 46.07 -71.49
C PRO A 128 -58.74 45.88 -71.82
N SER A 129 -58.18 46.81 -72.59
CA SER A 129 -56.76 46.83 -72.97
C SER A 129 -55.81 47.01 -71.76
N ARG A 130 -56.17 47.87 -70.79
CA ARG A 130 -55.35 48.13 -69.60
C ARG A 130 -55.35 46.97 -68.61
N LEU A 131 -56.49 46.30 -68.43
CA LEU A 131 -56.59 45.11 -67.59
C LEU A 131 -55.80 43.93 -68.19
N THR A 132 -55.88 43.77 -69.52
CA THR A 132 -55.11 42.75 -70.26
C THR A 132 -53.59 43.00 -70.17
N ALA A 133 -53.13 44.26 -70.28
CA ALA A 133 -51.73 44.61 -70.11
C ALA A 133 -51.22 44.36 -68.67
N ARG A 134 -52.03 44.67 -67.65
CA ARG A 134 -51.71 44.36 -66.24
C ARG A 134 -51.64 42.85 -66.00
N LEU A 135 -52.56 42.08 -66.58
CA LEU A 135 -52.55 40.62 -66.51
C LEU A 135 -51.28 40.03 -67.14
N ALA A 136 -50.86 40.53 -68.29
CA ALA A 136 -49.62 40.09 -68.95
C ALA A 136 -48.37 40.42 -68.11
N LYS A 137 -48.32 41.62 -67.50
CA LYS A 137 -47.25 42.01 -66.57
C LYS A 137 -47.20 41.09 -65.34
N LEU A 138 -48.34 40.83 -64.71
CA LEU A 138 -48.42 39.98 -63.53
C LEU A 138 -48.09 38.51 -63.85
N LYS A 139 -48.45 38.02 -65.05
CA LYS A 139 -48.02 36.70 -65.54
C LYS A 139 -46.50 36.59 -65.62
N LYS A 140 -45.82 37.64 -66.10
CA LYS A 140 -44.36 37.70 -66.11
C LYS A 140 -43.79 37.71 -64.68
N GLU A 141 -44.34 38.54 -63.79
CA GLU A 141 -43.92 38.59 -62.38
C GLU A 141 -44.10 37.24 -61.65
N VAL A 142 -45.17 36.49 -61.94
CA VAL A 142 -45.36 35.12 -61.43
C VAL A 142 -44.28 34.18 -61.95
N HIS A 143 -43.94 34.27 -63.24
CA HIS A 143 -42.90 33.45 -63.83
C HIS A 143 -41.51 33.76 -63.23
N ASP A 144 -41.19 35.04 -63.08
CA ASP A 144 -39.92 35.49 -62.48
C ASP A 144 -39.84 35.02 -61.00
N ALA A 145 -40.94 35.15 -60.24
CA ALA A 145 -41.02 34.65 -58.85
C ALA A 145 -40.92 33.12 -58.75
N ASP A 146 -41.48 32.36 -59.71
CA ASP A 146 -41.31 30.90 -59.79
C ASP A 146 -39.84 30.54 -60.04
N GLN A 147 -39.17 31.24 -60.97
CA GLN A 147 -37.76 31.02 -61.26
C GLN A 147 -36.88 31.29 -60.03
N GLU A 148 -37.11 32.39 -59.33
CA GLU A 148 -36.42 32.73 -58.08
C GLU A 148 -36.66 31.67 -56.99
N TYR A 149 -37.90 31.22 -56.82
CA TYR A 149 -38.22 30.19 -55.84
C TYR A 149 -37.57 28.84 -56.18
N ARG A 150 -37.61 28.41 -57.44
CA ARG A 150 -36.90 27.21 -57.92
C ARG A 150 -35.40 27.30 -57.69
N GLN A 151 -34.79 28.46 -57.98
CA GLN A 151 -33.37 28.68 -57.73
C GLN A 151 -33.04 28.66 -56.23
N GLY A 152 -33.94 29.20 -55.40
CA GLY A 152 -33.86 29.08 -53.95
C GLY A 152 -33.88 27.63 -53.48
N ILE A 153 -34.81 26.81 -53.98
CA ILE A 153 -34.87 25.38 -53.63
C ILE A 153 -33.59 24.63 -54.02
N ARG A 154 -33.02 24.91 -55.20
CA ARG A 154 -31.71 24.34 -55.61
C ARG A 154 -30.59 24.73 -54.64
N THR A 155 -30.59 25.99 -54.20
CA THR A 155 -29.60 26.49 -53.23
C THR A 155 -29.77 25.82 -51.87
N LEU A 156 -31.01 25.67 -51.39
CA LEU A 156 -31.30 24.96 -50.15
C LEU A 156 -30.84 23.50 -50.21
N GLU A 157 -31.08 22.81 -51.32
CA GLU A 157 -30.65 21.41 -51.49
C GLU A 157 -29.12 21.31 -51.54
N SER A 158 -28.43 22.25 -52.18
CA SER A 158 -26.97 22.33 -52.13
C SER A 158 -26.45 22.52 -50.70
N LEU A 159 -27.04 23.44 -49.94
CA LEU A 159 -26.70 23.66 -48.52
C LEU A 159 -26.95 22.40 -47.67
N ARG A 160 -28.07 21.69 -47.91
CA ARG A 160 -28.39 20.43 -47.22
C ARG A 160 -27.34 19.36 -47.51
N ARG A 161 -26.91 19.21 -48.76
CA ARG A 161 -25.86 18.25 -49.15
C ARG A 161 -24.54 18.58 -48.45
N PHE A 162 -24.10 19.83 -48.48
CA PHE A 162 -22.90 20.26 -47.75
C PHE A 162 -23.00 20.01 -46.25
N GLN A 163 -24.16 20.25 -45.64
CA GLN A 163 -24.41 19.99 -44.23
C GLN A 163 -24.24 18.50 -43.89
N VAL A 164 -24.91 17.62 -44.64
CA VAL A 164 -24.87 16.16 -44.44
C VAL A 164 -23.46 15.62 -44.66
N GLU A 165 -22.78 16.06 -45.72
CA GLU A 165 -21.40 15.67 -46.01
C GLU A 165 -20.43 16.12 -44.91
N THR A 166 -20.57 17.36 -44.43
CA THR A 166 -19.75 17.89 -43.33
C THR A 166 -19.99 17.11 -42.04
N ALA A 167 -21.23 16.73 -41.74
CA ALA A 167 -21.56 15.91 -40.57
C ALA A 167 -20.93 14.51 -40.67
N ALA A 168 -21.00 13.87 -41.84
CA ALA A 168 -20.38 12.57 -42.08
C ALA A 168 -18.85 12.63 -41.91
N HIS A 169 -18.21 13.69 -42.43
CA HIS A 169 -16.77 13.91 -42.23
C HIS A 169 -16.41 14.15 -40.76
N ALA A 170 -17.25 14.91 -40.02
CA ALA A 170 -17.04 15.14 -38.59
C ALA A 170 -17.10 13.84 -37.78
N ILE A 171 -18.04 12.94 -38.09
CA ILE A 171 -18.17 11.63 -37.43
C ILE A 171 -16.94 10.77 -37.70
N ARG A 172 -16.52 10.61 -38.97
CA ARG A 172 -15.30 9.86 -39.33
C ARG A 172 -14.06 10.40 -38.63
N HIS A 173 -13.97 11.72 -38.49
CA HIS A 173 -12.87 12.34 -37.77
C HIS A 173 -12.89 11.99 -36.27
N VAL A 174 -14.06 12.00 -35.62
CA VAL A 174 -14.18 11.62 -34.21
C VAL A 174 -13.80 10.15 -34.03
N GLU A 175 -14.27 9.27 -34.90
CA GLU A 175 -13.93 7.84 -34.90
C GLU A 175 -12.41 7.63 -35.00
N ALA A 176 -11.75 8.25 -35.98
CA ALA A 176 -10.31 8.17 -36.14
C ALA A 176 -9.56 8.64 -34.88
N VAL A 177 -9.95 9.77 -34.29
CA VAL A 177 -9.31 10.29 -33.07
C VAL A 177 -9.52 9.37 -31.88
N LEU A 178 -10.67 8.70 -31.77
CA LEU A 178 -10.92 7.75 -30.68
C LEU A 178 -10.05 6.51 -30.82
N LEU A 179 -9.93 5.98 -32.04
CA LEU A 179 -9.05 4.83 -32.33
C LEU A 179 -7.58 5.19 -32.07
N ASP A 180 -7.09 6.31 -32.60
CA ASP A 180 -5.70 6.77 -32.39
C ASP A 180 -5.37 6.91 -30.90
N LYS A 181 -6.31 7.45 -30.11
CA LYS A 181 -6.13 7.58 -28.66
C LYS A 181 -6.10 6.23 -27.95
N SER A 182 -6.99 5.31 -28.35
CA SER A 182 -7.02 3.96 -27.80
C SER A 182 -5.69 3.24 -28.06
N ASP A 183 -5.17 3.33 -29.28
CA ASP A 183 -3.89 2.73 -29.65
C ASP A 183 -2.72 3.38 -28.92
N ALA A 184 -2.72 4.71 -28.78
CA ALA A 184 -1.69 5.42 -28.01
C ALA A 184 -1.68 5.01 -26.53
N ILE A 185 -2.85 4.91 -25.90
CA ILE A 185 -2.97 4.46 -24.51
C ILE A 185 -2.49 3.02 -24.37
N ARG A 186 -2.93 2.12 -25.25
CA ARG A 186 -2.50 0.72 -25.27
C ARG A 186 -0.98 0.62 -25.41
N ALA A 187 -0.39 1.35 -26.35
CA ALA A 187 1.06 1.35 -26.58
C ALA A 187 1.83 1.86 -25.35
N ALA A 188 1.36 2.93 -24.71
CA ALA A 188 1.97 3.48 -23.51
C ALA A 188 1.93 2.47 -22.35
N ILE A 189 0.75 1.91 -22.05
CA ILE A 189 0.58 0.92 -20.97
C ILE A 189 1.44 -0.31 -21.23
N LEU A 190 1.43 -0.85 -22.45
CA LEU A 190 2.20 -2.03 -22.81
C LEU A 190 3.71 -1.79 -22.69
N THR A 191 4.18 -0.58 -23.03
CA THR A 191 5.59 -0.22 -22.87
C THR A 191 5.98 -0.19 -21.39
N ILE A 192 5.17 0.47 -20.55
CA ILE A 192 5.39 0.54 -19.10
C ILE A 192 5.39 -0.88 -18.50
N SER A 193 4.38 -1.69 -18.81
CA SER A 193 4.28 -3.06 -18.28
C SER A 193 5.47 -3.94 -18.67
N LYS A 194 6.02 -3.77 -19.88
CA LYS A 194 7.22 -4.50 -20.31
C LYS A 194 8.47 -4.06 -19.55
N GLN A 195 8.65 -2.76 -19.34
CA GLN A 195 9.78 -2.23 -18.58
C GLN A 195 9.74 -2.71 -17.12
N GLU A 196 8.55 -2.68 -16.50
CA GLU A 196 8.34 -3.23 -15.16
C GLU A 196 8.67 -4.73 -15.09
N GLN A 197 8.23 -5.52 -16.08
CA GLN A 197 8.54 -6.94 -16.15
C GLN A 197 10.05 -7.21 -16.21
N GLU A 198 10.79 -6.44 -17.01
CA GLU A 198 12.25 -6.55 -17.12
C GLU A 198 12.96 -6.14 -15.83
N ALA A 199 12.52 -5.06 -15.19
CA ALA A 199 13.06 -4.62 -13.90
C ALA A 199 12.86 -5.69 -12.81
N LEU A 200 11.67 -6.27 -12.72
CA LEU A 200 11.37 -7.36 -11.77
C LEU A 200 12.20 -8.62 -12.05
N ALA A 201 12.44 -8.94 -13.32
CA ALA A 201 13.30 -10.08 -13.68
C ALA A 201 14.76 -9.85 -13.23
N ASN A 202 15.27 -8.63 -13.39
CA ASN A 202 16.61 -8.26 -12.94
C ASN A 202 16.73 -8.33 -11.41
N GLU A 203 15.73 -7.82 -10.67
CA GLU A 203 15.70 -7.88 -9.21
C GLU A 203 15.61 -9.33 -8.70
N SER A 204 14.81 -10.16 -9.36
CA SER A 204 14.74 -11.60 -9.06
C SER A 204 16.08 -12.30 -9.28
N SER A 205 16.84 -11.92 -10.32
CA SER A 205 18.18 -12.48 -10.56
C SER A 205 19.15 -12.08 -9.46
N LEU A 206 19.19 -10.79 -9.08
CA LEU A 206 20.06 -10.30 -8.02
C LEU A 206 19.75 -10.95 -6.67
N THR A 207 18.47 -11.15 -6.38
CA THR A 207 18.03 -11.84 -5.16
C THR A 207 18.50 -13.29 -5.16
N LYS A 208 18.40 -13.97 -6.30
CA LYS A 208 18.91 -15.33 -6.46
C LYS A 208 20.41 -15.41 -6.23
N ASP A 209 21.20 -14.53 -6.85
CA ASP A 209 22.66 -14.50 -6.66
C ASP A 209 23.04 -14.26 -5.19
N THR A 210 22.27 -13.41 -4.50
CA THR A 210 22.46 -13.16 -3.06
C THR A 210 22.16 -14.41 -2.24
N LEU A 211 21.07 -15.13 -2.54
CA LEU A 211 20.74 -16.40 -1.88
C LEU A 211 21.80 -17.47 -2.13
N ASP A 212 22.32 -17.57 -3.36
CA ASP A 212 23.38 -18.50 -3.72
C ASP A 212 24.69 -18.18 -2.97
N MET A 213 24.98 -16.92 -2.69
CA MET A 213 26.11 -16.51 -1.83
C MET A 213 25.88 -16.92 -0.36
N LEU A 214 24.67 -16.71 0.15
CA LEU A 214 24.33 -17.07 1.53
C LEU A 214 24.37 -18.59 1.75
N ASP A 215 23.95 -19.39 0.77
CA ASP A 215 24.01 -20.86 0.84
C ASP A 215 25.45 -21.38 0.90
N GLN A 216 26.40 -20.64 0.33
CA GLN A 216 27.83 -20.98 0.36
C GLN A 216 28.53 -20.62 1.68
N MET A 217 27.89 -19.86 2.58
CA MET A 217 28.48 -19.51 3.87
C MET A 217 28.63 -20.76 4.76
N ASP A 218 29.85 -21.03 5.22
CA ASP A 218 30.17 -22.19 6.05
C ASP A 218 30.98 -21.75 7.28
N GLY A 219 30.29 -21.71 8.43
CA GLY A 219 30.89 -21.30 9.69
C GLY A 219 32.07 -22.17 10.13
N LYS A 220 32.17 -23.43 9.68
CA LYS A 220 33.32 -24.28 9.99
C LYS A 220 34.56 -23.82 9.24
N LYS A 221 34.44 -23.51 7.95
CA LYS A 221 35.56 -22.98 7.15
C LYS A 221 36.00 -21.60 7.64
N ASP A 222 35.05 -20.75 8.04
CA ASP A 222 35.37 -19.44 8.61
C ASP A 222 36.12 -19.59 9.93
N LEU A 223 35.70 -20.52 10.79
CA LEU A 223 36.40 -20.84 12.03
C LEU A 223 37.79 -21.40 11.78
N GLU A 224 37.95 -22.32 10.82
CA GLU A 224 39.26 -22.85 10.44
C GLU A 224 40.21 -21.73 9.97
N ARG A 225 39.71 -20.82 9.12
CA ARG A 225 40.49 -19.66 8.67
C ARG A 225 40.87 -18.75 9.84
N PHE A 226 39.95 -18.51 10.77
CA PHE A 226 40.23 -17.75 11.98
C PHE A 226 41.30 -18.43 12.84
N MET A 227 41.19 -19.73 13.07
CA MET A 227 42.11 -20.49 13.91
C MET A 227 43.53 -20.50 13.32
N ILE A 228 43.67 -20.66 11.99
CA ILE A 228 44.97 -20.53 11.31
C ILE A 228 45.62 -19.18 11.60
N GLU A 229 44.84 -18.10 11.58
CA GLU A 229 45.37 -16.76 11.87
C GLU A 229 45.67 -16.56 13.35
N TYR A 230 44.83 -17.11 14.22
CA TYR A 230 45.01 -17.06 15.67
C TYR A 230 46.26 -17.83 16.10
N GLU A 231 46.52 -19.01 15.53
CA GLU A 231 47.71 -19.82 15.81
C GLU A 231 49.01 -19.07 15.46
N LYS A 232 49.00 -18.23 14.42
CA LYS A 232 50.16 -17.39 14.05
C LYS A 232 50.52 -16.37 15.13
N LEU A 233 49.59 -15.97 15.98
CA LEU A 233 49.87 -15.06 17.11
C LEU A 233 50.76 -15.73 18.17
N GLY A 234 50.93 -17.06 18.12
CA GLY A 234 51.93 -17.77 18.91
C GLY A 234 51.69 -17.69 20.41
N PHE A 235 50.43 -17.68 20.86
CA PHE A 235 50.14 -17.72 22.29
C PHE A 235 50.67 -19.04 22.89
N VAL A 236 51.74 -18.93 23.66
CA VAL A 236 52.29 -20.05 24.41
C VAL A 236 51.77 -19.95 25.84
N LYS A 237 50.95 -20.92 26.27
CA LYS A 237 50.53 -21.02 27.67
C LYS A 237 51.78 -21.11 28.56
N PRO A 238 52.01 -20.15 29.48
CA PRO A 238 53.18 -20.19 30.36
C PRO A 238 53.19 -21.47 31.18
N LYS A 239 54.39 -22.04 31.38
CA LYS A 239 54.56 -23.21 32.25
C LYS A 239 54.30 -22.81 33.71
N PRO A 240 53.53 -23.59 34.49
CA PRO A 240 53.35 -23.33 35.91
C PRO A 240 54.70 -23.31 36.64
N VAL A 241 54.87 -22.32 37.52
CA VAL A 241 56.06 -22.22 38.38
C VAL A 241 55.71 -22.89 39.71
N CYS A 242 56.41 -23.98 39.99
CA CYS A 242 56.25 -24.72 41.23
C CYS A 242 57.11 -24.11 42.34
N TYR A 243 56.65 -24.18 43.58
CA TYR A 243 57.48 -23.87 44.74
C TYR A 243 58.54 -24.97 44.91
N GLU A 244 59.80 -24.57 45.09
CA GLU A 244 60.90 -25.50 45.33
C GLU A 244 61.46 -25.24 46.72
N ASN A 245 61.22 -26.19 47.62
CA ASN A 245 61.73 -26.12 48.98
C ASN A 245 63.15 -26.69 49.01
N TYR A 246 64.10 -25.96 49.63
CA TYR A 246 65.51 -26.38 49.68
C TYR A 246 65.72 -27.77 50.33
N TYR A 247 64.93 -28.13 51.34
CA TYR A 247 65.07 -29.39 52.08
C TYR A 247 64.24 -30.52 51.50
N TYR A 248 63.05 -30.21 50.99
CA TYR A 248 62.08 -31.22 50.56
C TYR A 248 62.00 -31.36 49.04
N GLY A 249 62.54 -30.42 48.26
CA GLY A 249 62.51 -30.42 46.80
C GLY A 249 61.27 -29.75 46.23
N ARG A 250 60.93 -30.08 44.98
CA ARG A 250 59.84 -29.47 44.23
C ARG A 250 58.48 -29.89 44.79
N CYS A 251 57.66 -28.91 45.19
CA CYS A 251 56.26 -29.09 45.55
C CYS A 251 55.39 -28.88 44.31
N LYS A 252 54.47 -29.80 44.03
CA LYS A 252 53.52 -29.66 42.92
C LYS A 252 52.58 -28.49 43.20
N GLU A 253 52.08 -28.40 44.42
CA GLU A 253 51.09 -27.42 44.87
C GLU A 253 51.37 -26.96 46.31
N LEU A 254 50.99 -25.73 46.63
CA LEU A 254 51.07 -25.17 47.99
C LEU A 254 49.71 -25.30 48.67
N LEU A 255 49.53 -26.41 49.40
CA LEU A 255 48.26 -26.70 50.07
C LEU A 255 48.05 -25.86 51.33
N PHE A 256 49.11 -25.67 52.12
CA PHE A 256 49.05 -24.91 53.36
C PHE A 256 49.15 -23.41 53.07
N GLY A 257 48.39 -22.56 53.78
CA GLY A 257 48.33 -21.13 53.48
C GLY A 257 47.36 -20.75 52.36
N SER A 258 46.72 -21.72 51.70
CA SER A 258 45.78 -21.49 50.60
C SER A 258 44.36 -21.19 51.09
N ARG A 259 43.51 -20.67 50.19
CA ARG A 259 42.06 -20.57 50.45
C ARG A 259 41.40 -21.88 50.08
N LEU A 260 40.52 -22.36 50.94
CA LEU A 260 39.76 -23.58 50.68
C LEU A 260 38.93 -23.50 49.39
N ASN A 261 38.38 -22.33 49.08
CA ASN A 261 37.63 -22.09 47.85
C ASN A 261 38.49 -22.12 46.57
N ASP A 262 39.77 -21.75 46.66
CA ASP A 262 40.69 -21.80 45.52
C ASP A 262 41.08 -23.26 45.25
N TYR A 263 41.40 -24.01 46.31
CA TYR A 263 41.61 -25.47 46.22
C TYR A 263 40.41 -26.18 45.58
N ALA A 264 39.18 -25.84 46.01
CA ALA A 264 37.98 -26.51 45.51
C ALA A 264 37.75 -26.28 44.01
N LYS A 265 38.12 -25.10 43.49
CA LYS A 265 38.04 -24.76 42.06
C LYS A 265 39.12 -25.46 41.25
N GLU A 266 40.34 -25.51 41.76
CA GLU A 266 41.48 -26.14 41.07
C GLU A 266 41.31 -27.66 40.95
N HIS A 267 40.84 -28.30 42.03
CA HIS A 267 40.72 -29.76 42.10
C HIS A 267 39.32 -30.30 41.78
N ASN A 268 38.33 -29.44 41.55
CA ASN A 268 36.92 -29.81 41.36
C ASN A 268 36.38 -30.71 42.50
N ARG A 269 36.78 -30.44 43.75
CA ARG A 269 36.39 -31.21 44.95
C ARG A 269 36.04 -30.25 46.08
N THR A 270 34.96 -30.51 46.81
CA THR A 270 34.52 -29.61 47.89
C THR A 270 35.25 -29.85 49.21
N VAL A 271 35.73 -31.07 49.47
CA VAL A 271 36.54 -31.43 50.65
C VAL A 271 37.97 -31.75 50.21
N PRO A 272 39.00 -31.13 50.81
CA PRO A 272 40.40 -31.41 50.50
C PRO A 272 40.80 -32.85 50.79
N LEU A 273 41.63 -33.42 49.93
CA LEU A 273 42.05 -34.82 50.04
C LEU A 273 42.87 -35.05 51.32
N ILE A 274 43.67 -34.07 51.74
CA ILE A 274 44.42 -34.07 53.00
C ILE A 274 43.47 -34.19 54.20
N VAL A 275 42.30 -33.55 54.15
CA VAL A 275 41.30 -33.64 55.23
C VAL A 275 40.71 -35.05 55.25
N THR A 276 40.26 -35.55 54.11
CA THR A 276 39.66 -36.88 53.98
C THR A 276 40.64 -37.99 54.38
N LYS A 277 41.84 -38.02 53.79
CA LYS A 277 42.88 -39.02 54.07
C LYS A 277 43.29 -39.01 55.54
N CYS A 278 43.49 -37.83 56.14
CA CYS A 278 43.85 -37.75 57.56
C CYS A 278 42.73 -38.27 58.46
N ILE A 279 41.47 -37.87 58.22
CA ILE A 279 40.30 -38.31 59.00
C ILE A 279 40.14 -39.83 58.90
N GLU A 280 40.08 -40.37 57.68
CA GLU A 280 39.93 -41.81 57.44
C GLU A 280 41.02 -42.61 58.16
N ARG A 281 42.27 -42.12 58.11
CA ARG A 281 43.37 -42.83 58.77
C ARG A 281 43.31 -42.73 60.30
N VAL A 282 42.93 -41.58 60.85
CA VAL A 282 42.75 -41.42 62.31
C VAL A 282 41.68 -42.37 62.82
N GLU A 283 40.55 -42.49 62.11
CA GLU A 283 39.48 -43.42 62.47
C GLU A 283 39.93 -44.88 62.36
N LEU A 284 40.58 -45.26 61.24
CA LEU A 284 41.03 -46.63 61.00
C LEU A 284 42.03 -47.15 62.05
N LEU A 285 42.85 -46.26 62.62
CA LEU A 285 43.83 -46.58 63.67
C LEU A 285 43.25 -46.56 65.09
N GLY A 286 41.93 -46.42 65.25
CA GLY A 286 41.29 -46.26 66.56
C GLY A 286 41.73 -44.97 67.27
N GLY A 287 42.08 -43.93 66.51
CA GLY A 287 42.63 -42.68 67.06
C GLY A 287 41.65 -41.95 67.99
N LEU A 288 40.34 -42.09 67.76
CA LEU A 288 39.30 -41.50 68.61
C LEU A 288 39.24 -42.13 70.00
N GLU A 289 39.72 -43.38 70.17
CA GLU A 289 39.82 -44.06 71.46
C GLU A 289 41.07 -43.66 72.25
N LYS A 290 42.03 -42.98 71.60
CA LYS A 290 43.28 -42.57 72.24
C LYS A 290 43.12 -41.25 72.98
N GLU A 291 43.54 -41.24 74.24
CA GLU A 291 43.46 -40.06 75.09
C GLU A 291 44.21 -38.87 74.46
N GLY A 292 43.49 -37.77 74.28
CA GLY A 292 44.06 -36.51 73.82
C GLY A 292 44.51 -36.49 72.35
N ILE A 293 43.94 -37.31 71.45
CA ILE A 293 44.35 -37.38 70.03
C ILE A 293 44.52 -36.03 69.31
N TYR A 294 43.63 -35.06 69.57
CA TYR A 294 43.73 -33.70 69.02
C TYR A 294 44.37 -32.69 69.98
N ARG A 295 44.67 -33.05 71.23
CA ARG A 295 45.28 -32.18 72.24
C ARG A 295 46.79 -32.38 72.36
N VAL A 296 47.27 -33.61 72.20
CA VAL A 296 48.69 -33.98 72.19
C VAL A 296 49.25 -33.78 70.78
N SER A 297 50.46 -33.25 70.67
CA SER A 297 51.16 -33.07 69.39
C SER A 297 52.00 -34.31 69.08
N GLY A 298 51.98 -34.74 67.81
CA GLY A 298 52.93 -35.72 67.30
C GLY A 298 54.36 -35.19 67.24
N ARG A 299 55.31 -36.02 66.80
CA ARG A 299 56.71 -35.62 66.63
C ARG A 299 56.83 -34.55 65.54
N GLN A 300 57.42 -33.39 65.85
CA GLN A 300 57.51 -32.25 64.92
C GLN A 300 58.18 -32.61 63.59
N SER A 301 59.29 -33.36 63.63
CA SER A 301 59.98 -33.81 62.41
C SER A 301 59.10 -34.64 61.48
N ASN A 302 58.22 -35.47 62.04
CA ASN A 302 57.28 -36.27 61.26
C ASN A 302 56.13 -35.42 60.71
N ILE A 303 55.71 -34.38 61.43
CA ILE A 303 54.68 -33.42 60.98
C ILE A 303 55.21 -32.64 59.77
N ASP A 304 56.43 -32.11 59.86
CA ASP A 304 57.04 -31.33 58.77
C ASP A 304 57.27 -32.20 57.53
N LEU A 305 57.70 -33.44 57.72
CA LEU A 305 57.88 -34.39 56.62
C LEU A 305 56.56 -34.74 55.95
N LEU A 306 55.52 -35.09 56.71
CA LEU A 306 54.21 -35.43 56.16
C LEU A 306 53.55 -34.22 55.47
N LYS A 307 53.70 -33.01 56.02
CA LYS A 307 53.30 -31.76 55.35
C LYS A 307 53.97 -31.64 53.98
N SER A 308 55.29 -31.87 53.91
CA SER A 308 56.03 -31.80 52.65
C SER A 308 55.62 -32.88 51.65
N GLU A 309 55.24 -34.08 52.11
CA GLU A 309 54.74 -35.16 51.25
C GLU A 309 53.41 -34.78 50.61
N PHE A 310 52.50 -34.14 51.36
CA PHE A 310 51.24 -33.62 50.82
C PHE A 310 51.44 -32.50 49.79
N GLU A 311 52.36 -31.55 50.03
CA GLU A 311 52.66 -30.47 49.07
C GLU A 311 53.44 -30.97 47.82
N LYS A 312 54.15 -32.10 47.93
CA LYS A 312 54.80 -32.75 46.78
C LYS A 312 53.79 -33.32 45.81
N ASP A 313 52.89 -34.18 46.29
CA ASP A 313 51.76 -34.66 45.52
C ASP A 313 50.72 -35.28 46.46
N GLU A 314 49.63 -34.56 46.72
CA GLU A 314 48.56 -34.98 47.62
C GLU A 314 47.95 -36.34 47.23
N GLU A 315 47.89 -36.63 45.93
CA GLU A 315 47.32 -37.87 45.38
C GLU A 315 48.17 -39.09 45.74
N LEU A 316 49.51 -38.94 45.71
CA LEU A 316 50.46 -40.02 45.97
C LEU A 316 50.66 -40.32 47.47
N VAL A 317 50.16 -39.45 48.37
CA VAL A 317 50.29 -39.70 49.80
C VAL A 317 49.35 -40.82 50.23
N GLU A 318 49.90 -41.99 50.54
CA GLU A 318 49.17 -43.12 51.11
C GLU A 318 49.48 -43.26 52.60
N LEU A 319 48.44 -43.16 53.45
CA LEU A 319 48.61 -43.21 54.90
C LEU A 319 48.45 -44.63 55.51
N VAL A 320 47.96 -45.60 54.73
CA VAL A 320 47.60 -46.96 55.17
C VAL A 320 48.84 -47.74 55.66
N ASP A 321 49.95 -47.67 54.93
CA ASP A 321 51.24 -48.30 55.29
C ASP A 321 52.28 -47.28 55.75
N SER A 322 51.84 -46.08 56.15
CA SER A 322 52.76 -45.01 56.51
C SER A 322 53.46 -45.24 57.85
N LYS A 323 54.71 -44.78 57.93
CA LYS A 323 55.54 -44.76 59.15
C LYS A 323 55.06 -43.78 60.23
N TYR A 324 53.99 -43.02 59.97
CA TYR A 324 53.52 -41.95 60.84
C TYR A 324 52.57 -42.49 61.91
N ASP A 325 52.76 -42.04 63.15
CA ASP A 325 51.83 -42.34 64.22
C ASP A 325 50.56 -41.50 64.09
N VAL A 326 49.49 -41.97 64.74
CA VAL A 326 48.18 -41.31 64.65
C VAL A 326 48.19 -39.87 65.20
N PHE A 327 49.08 -39.58 66.16
CA PHE A 327 49.26 -38.22 66.70
C PHE A 327 49.92 -37.27 65.68
N THR A 328 50.88 -37.74 64.86
CA THR A 328 51.41 -36.94 63.75
C THR A 328 50.33 -36.64 62.71
N ILE A 329 49.53 -37.64 62.31
CA ILE A 329 48.47 -37.46 61.30
C ILE A 329 47.42 -36.46 61.79
N ALA A 330 46.94 -36.63 63.03
CA ALA A 330 46.03 -35.68 63.66
C ALA A 330 46.64 -34.27 63.77
N SER A 331 47.96 -34.17 63.98
CA SER A 331 48.66 -32.88 64.03
C SER A 331 48.77 -32.20 62.67
N VAL A 332 48.98 -32.95 61.58
CA VAL A 332 48.98 -32.39 60.22
C VAL A 332 47.59 -31.91 59.81
N LEU A 333 46.53 -32.66 60.13
CA LEU A 333 45.15 -32.21 59.90
C LEU A 333 44.86 -30.89 60.62
N LYS A 334 45.23 -30.78 61.90
CA LYS A 334 45.11 -29.53 62.68
C LYS A 334 45.92 -28.41 62.05
N LEU A 335 47.14 -28.70 61.61
CA LEU A 335 48.04 -27.73 61.01
C LEU A 335 47.44 -27.16 59.72
N TYR A 336 46.92 -28.02 58.85
CA TYR A 336 46.26 -27.63 57.61
C TYR A 336 45.10 -26.66 57.88
N LEU A 337 44.16 -27.03 58.76
CA LEU A 337 43.01 -26.20 59.10
C LEU A 337 43.39 -24.86 59.74
N ARG A 338 44.49 -24.84 60.51
CA ARG A 338 45.01 -23.64 61.15
C ARG A 338 45.71 -22.70 60.17
N GLU A 339 46.37 -23.26 59.15
CA GLU A 339 47.11 -22.50 58.14
C GLU A 339 46.26 -22.11 56.93
N LEU A 340 44.97 -22.45 56.89
CA LEU A 340 44.08 -21.90 55.87
C LEU A 340 44.12 -20.35 55.91
N LYS A 341 44.13 -19.72 54.73
CA LYS A 341 44.19 -18.25 54.63
C LYS A 341 43.01 -17.57 55.33
N ASP A 342 41.84 -18.18 55.20
CA ASP A 342 40.59 -17.79 55.85
C ASP A 342 40.17 -18.97 56.75
N PRO A 343 39.73 -18.74 58.00
CA PRO A 343 39.36 -19.82 58.91
C PRO A 343 38.16 -20.59 58.35
N LEU A 344 38.17 -21.93 58.49
CA LEU A 344 37.10 -22.80 57.97
C LEU A 344 35.69 -22.37 58.43
N PHE A 345 35.60 -21.89 59.67
CA PHE A 345 34.39 -21.29 60.22
C PHE A 345 34.73 -19.90 60.72
N ASP A 346 34.51 -18.90 59.87
CA ASP A 346 34.70 -17.50 60.26
C ASP A 346 33.57 -17.08 61.21
N PHE A 347 33.91 -17.07 62.50
CA PHE A 347 33.03 -16.62 63.56
C PHE A 347 33.81 -15.62 64.40
N PRO A 348 33.64 -14.31 64.19
CA PRO A 348 34.49 -13.29 64.79
C PRO A 348 34.26 -13.19 66.30
N MET A 349 35.24 -12.63 67.02
CA MET A 349 35.21 -12.59 68.49
C MET A 349 33.99 -11.86 69.06
N ASN A 350 33.54 -10.77 68.42
CA ASN A 350 32.35 -10.03 68.84
C ASN A 350 31.08 -10.89 68.78
N ASP A 351 30.95 -11.68 67.71
CA ASP A 351 29.82 -12.59 67.52
C ASP A 351 29.89 -13.75 68.51
N ARG A 352 31.10 -14.25 68.82
CA ARG A 352 31.32 -15.25 69.88
C ARG A 352 30.89 -14.78 71.26
N VAL A 353 31.29 -13.55 71.64
CA VAL A 353 30.94 -12.97 72.96
C VAL A 353 29.45 -12.69 73.05
N THR A 354 28.82 -12.29 71.95
CA THR A 354 27.37 -12.09 71.91
C THR A 354 26.65 -13.43 72.03
N TYR A 355 27.11 -14.43 71.27
CA TYR A 355 26.56 -15.79 71.28
C TYR A 355 26.68 -16.48 72.66
N SER A 356 27.78 -16.27 73.38
CA SER A 356 27.99 -16.89 74.71
C SER A 356 27.08 -16.32 75.80
N LYS A 357 26.53 -15.12 75.62
CA LYS A 357 25.59 -14.48 76.55
C LYS A 357 24.13 -14.90 76.32
N LEU A 358 23.83 -15.62 75.25
CA LEU A 358 22.47 -16.06 74.94
C LEU A 358 22.11 -17.29 75.78
N GLU A 359 21.01 -17.20 76.53
CA GLU A 359 20.49 -18.32 77.33
C GLU A 359 19.51 -19.19 76.53
N ASN A 360 18.78 -18.60 75.59
CA ASN A 360 17.78 -19.30 74.79
C ASN A 360 18.43 -20.19 73.72
N TYR A 361 18.12 -21.48 73.77
CA TYR A 361 18.59 -22.48 72.81
C TYR A 361 18.18 -22.19 71.37
N ASN A 362 16.94 -21.72 71.15
CA ASN A 362 16.43 -21.48 69.79
C ASN A 362 17.15 -20.31 69.11
N ASP A 363 17.47 -19.27 69.87
CA ASP A 363 18.19 -18.10 69.36
C ASP A 363 19.64 -18.47 69.02
N ARG A 364 20.29 -19.28 69.87
CA ARG A 364 21.63 -19.83 69.61
C ARG A 364 21.64 -20.70 68.34
N LYS A 365 20.69 -21.61 68.21
CA LYS A 365 20.55 -22.48 67.04
C LYS A 365 20.37 -21.65 65.77
N SER A 366 19.49 -20.64 65.79
CA SER A 366 19.21 -19.78 64.63
C SER A 366 20.45 -19.01 64.16
N ILE A 367 21.26 -18.49 65.10
CA ILE A 367 22.51 -17.80 64.77
C ILE A 367 23.51 -18.75 64.09
N LEU A 368 23.69 -19.96 64.62
CA LEU A 368 24.58 -20.95 64.03
C LEU A 368 24.11 -21.41 62.65
N GLU A 369 22.81 -21.66 62.48
CA GLU A 369 22.22 -22.02 61.18
C GLU A 369 22.46 -20.93 60.12
N LYS A 370 22.32 -19.65 60.51
CA LYS A 370 22.62 -18.52 59.64
C LYS A 370 24.11 -18.45 59.29
N SER A 371 25.00 -18.60 60.27
CA SER A 371 26.45 -18.62 60.04
C SER A 371 26.88 -19.76 59.12
N ILE A 372 26.34 -20.97 59.31
CA ILE A 372 26.60 -22.13 58.44
C ILE A 372 26.05 -21.91 57.04
N SER A 373 24.87 -21.30 56.90
CA SER A 373 24.26 -21.02 55.59
C SER A 373 25.10 -20.03 54.76
N ASN A 374 25.82 -19.12 55.42
CA ASN A 374 26.68 -18.13 54.77
C ASN A 374 28.02 -18.70 54.29
N LEU A 375 28.43 -19.88 54.75
CA LEU A 375 29.65 -20.54 54.28
C LEU A 375 29.52 -20.99 52.83
N SER A 376 30.63 -20.95 52.10
CA SER A 376 30.74 -21.54 50.76
C SER A 376 30.51 -23.05 50.78
N GLN A 377 30.26 -23.65 49.62
CA GLN A 377 30.03 -25.10 49.53
C GLN A 377 31.22 -25.91 50.06
N ALA A 378 32.45 -25.50 49.75
CA ALA A 378 33.67 -26.17 50.19
C ALA A 378 33.86 -26.08 51.71
N GLU A 379 33.62 -24.91 52.29
CA GLU A 379 33.67 -24.70 53.75
C GLU A 379 32.60 -25.53 54.47
N ARG A 380 31.35 -25.54 53.97
CA ARG A 380 30.27 -26.33 54.57
C ARG A 380 30.55 -27.82 54.53
N ASP A 381 30.98 -28.35 53.40
CA ASP A 381 31.23 -29.78 53.24
C ASP A 381 32.44 -30.23 54.09
N THR A 382 33.50 -29.42 54.12
CA THR A 382 34.68 -29.68 54.96
C THR A 382 34.33 -29.60 56.44
N LEU A 383 33.56 -28.58 56.86
CA LEU A 383 33.08 -28.43 58.23
C LEU A 383 32.17 -29.59 58.64
N LYS A 384 31.24 -29.98 57.78
CA LYS A 384 30.36 -31.13 58.01
C LYS A 384 31.16 -32.42 58.19
N THR A 385 32.18 -32.63 57.36
CA THR A 385 33.06 -33.80 57.44
C THR A 385 33.79 -33.84 58.78
N LEU A 386 34.36 -32.72 59.22
CA LEU A 386 35.03 -32.61 60.52
C LEU A 386 34.08 -32.82 61.70
N ILE A 387 32.91 -32.19 61.69
CA ILE A 387 31.92 -32.36 62.77
C ILE A 387 31.44 -33.81 62.84
N THR A 388 31.22 -34.45 61.70
CA THR A 388 30.80 -35.87 61.65
C THR A 388 31.89 -36.78 62.21
N HIS A 389 33.16 -36.49 61.91
CA HIS A 389 34.30 -37.21 62.48
C HIS A 389 34.38 -37.05 64.01
N LEU A 390 34.26 -35.82 64.51
CA LEU A 390 34.36 -35.51 65.95
C LEU A 390 33.15 -35.96 66.78
N ALA A 391 32.03 -36.30 66.12
CA ALA A 391 30.80 -36.77 66.79
C ALA A 391 30.77 -38.30 67.01
N LYS A 392 31.72 -39.04 66.44
CA LYS A 392 31.95 -40.45 66.72
C LYS A 392 32.68 -40.59 68.04
#